data_AF-A0A292Q0P0-F1
#
_entry.id   AF-A0A292Q0P0-F1
#
_cell.length_a   1.000
_cell.length_b   1.000
_cell.length_c   1.000
_cell.angle_alpha   90.00
_cell.angle_beta   90.00
_cell.angle_gamma   90.00
#
_symmetry.space_group_name_H-M   'P 1'
#
loop_
_entity.id
_entity.type
_entity.pdbx_description
1 polymer ?
#
loop_
_entity_poly.entity_id
_entity_poly.type
_entity_poly.pdbx_seq_one_letter_code
_entity_poly.pdbx_strand_id
1 'polypeptide(L)'
;MQFLKTLLVLLFAALISAAAFPQDPDAAVEAGFTGLRTKQSADGKQYTFSIYEGGKLESTIVVVDDPAAPDLVMSAFDASGAQVNGASLDAAGATANADSPDAQGPCSKACRIWKFIRKHGRRAIRFIACLGNKIPASCWFAIFGCMVSPNPWMCFEGILCSAGPIRACVRA
;
A
#
# COMPACT_ATOMS: atom_id res chain seq x y z
N MET A 1 42.95 -5.78 18.78
CA MET A 1 41.56 -6.29 18.97
C MET A 1 40.46 -5.27 18.64
N GLN A 2 40.72 -3.96 18.53
CA GLN A 2 39.70 -2.96 18.15
C GLN A 2 39.31 -2.99 16.65
N PHE A 3 40.25 -3.32 15.76
CA PHE A 3 40.01 -3.38 14.31
C PHE A 3 39.03 -4.47 13.88
N LEU A 4 39.00 -5.62 14.58
CA LEU A 4 38.07 -6.69 14.28
C LEU A 4 36.63 -6.35 14.72
N LYS A 5 36.49 -5.59 15.82
CA LYS A 5 35.19 -5.13 16.33
C LYS A 5 34.55 -4.10 15.40
N THR A 6 35.33 -3.16 14.86
CA THR A 6 34.79 -2.16 13.92
C THR A 6 34.37 -2.80 12.59
N LEU A 7 35.11 -3.80 12.10
CA LEU A 7 34.78 -4.49 10.86
C LEU A 7 33.53 -5.38 11.00
N LEU A 8 33.33 -6.02 12.16
CA LEU A 8 32.11 -6.76 12.48
C LEU A 8 30.87 -5.86 12.57
N VAL A 9 30.99 -4.68 13.19
CA VAL A 9 29.87 -3.73 13.29
C VAL A 9 29.47 -3.18 11.91
N LEU A 10 30.44 -2.92 11.03
CA LEU A 10 30.18 -2.50 9.65
C LEU A 10 29.53 -3.60 8.80
N LEU A 11 29.92 -4.86 8.98
CA LEU A 11 29.29 -6.01 8.32
C LEU A 11 27.84 -6.21 8.78
N PHE A 12 27.54 -6.02 10.06
CA PHE A 12 26.16 -6.07 10.57
C PHE A 12 25.31 -4.89 10.06
N ALA A 13 25.87 -3.68 9.98
CA ALA A 13 25.15 -2.53 9.42
C ALA A 13 24.83 -2.68 7.92
N ALA A 14 25.73 -3.31 7.16
CA ALA A 14 25.50 -3.64 5.75
C ALA A 14 24.47 -4.78 5.57
N LEU A 15 24.47 -5.78 6.47
CA LEU A 15 23.52 -6.90 6.43
C LEU A 15 22.09 -6.48 6.81
N ILE A 16 21.92 -5.55 7.75
CA ILE A 16 20.59 -5.04 8.14
C ILE A 16 19.97 -4.22 6.98
N SER A 17 20.79 -3.54 6.18
CA SER A 17 20.32 -2.74 5.04
C SER A 17 19.90 -3.60 3.83
N ALA A 18 20.36 -4.85 3.75
CA ALA A 18 20.01 -5.78 2.67
C ALA A 18 18.85 -6.74 3.02
N ALA A 19 18.56 -6.97 4.30
CA ALA A 19 17.52 -7.89 4.74
C ALA A 19 16.12 -7.27 4.92
N ALA A 20 15.97 -5.95 4.70
CA ALA A 20 14.74 -5.22 4.98
C ALA A 20 13.93 -4.84 3.72
N PHE A 21 14.21 -5.46 2.57
CA PHE A 21 13.31 -5.36 1.43
C PHE A 21 12.32 -6.53 1.43
N PRO A 22 11.04 -6.32 1.76
CA PRO A 22 10.00 -7.27 1.41
C PRO A 22 9.72 -7.13 -0.10
N GLN A 23 10.67 -7.52 -0.95
CA GLN A 23 10.31 -7.94 -2.29
C GLN A 23 9.65 -9.30 -2.09
N ASP A 24 8.32 -9.34 -2.20
CA ASP A 24 7.55 -10.58 -2.12
C ASP A 24 8.04 -11.51 -3.25
N PRO A 25 8.87 -12.53 -2.97
CA PRO A 25 9.42 -13.39 -4.01
C PRO A 25 8.45 -14.52 -4.38
N ASP A 26 7.37 -14.68 -3.61
CA ASP A 26 6.60 -15.94 -3.54
C ASP A 26 5.22 -15.89 -4.21
N ALA A 27 4.88 -14.82 -4.92
CA ALA A 27 3.75 -14.83 -5.83
C ALA A 27 4.24 -14.40 -7.20
N ALA A 28 4.32 -15.35 -8.14
CA ALA A 28 4.42 -15.01 -9.56
C ALA A 28 3.22 -14.14 -9.90
N VAL A 29 3.42 -12.83 -9.96
CA VAL A 29 2.37 -11.88 -10.32
C VAL A 29 2.11 -12.07 -11.81
N GLU A 30 0.87 -12.36 -12.16
CA GLU A 30 0.46 -12.55 -13.55
C GLU A 30 0.86 -11.33 -14.39
N ALA A 31 1.37 -11.59 -15.60
CA ALA A 31 1.68 -10.54 -16.56
C ALA A 31 0.42 -9.71 -16.83
N GLY A 32 0.51 -8.39 -16.64
CA GLY A 32 -0.64 -7.49 -16.80
C GLY A 32 -1.46 -7.24 -15.52
N PHE A 33 -1.18 -7.93 -14.40
CA PHE A 33 -1.88 -7.67 -13.15
C PHE A 33 -1.73 -6.20 -12.72
N THR A 34 -2.87 -5.55 -12.47
CA THR A 34 -2.92 -4.19 -11.96
C THR A 34 -3.83 -4.19 -10.74
N GLY A 35 -3.31 -3.77 -9.59
CA GLY A 35 -4.00 -3.95 -8.34
C GLY A 35 -3.08 -3.92 -7.13
N LEU A 36 -3.60 -4.43 -6.03
CA LEU A 36 -2.89 -4.47 -4.75
C LEU A 36 -2.71 -5.91 -4.31
N ARG A 37 -1.55 -6.23 -3.75
CA ARG A 37 -1.33 -7.45 -2.97
C ARG A 37 -0.96 -7.06 -1.54
N THR A 38 -1.40 -7.87 -0.59
CA THR A 38 -1.24 -7.56 0.82
C THR A 38 -0.63 -8.72 1.57
N LYS A 39 0.38 -8.43 2.38
CA LYS A 39 1.04 -9.38 3.25
C LYS A 39 0.99 -8.86 4.67
N GLN A 40 0.62 -9.71 5.60
CA GLN A 40 0.72 -9.41 7.03
C GLN A 40 1.93 -10.15 7.59
N SER A 41 2.69 -9.50 8.46
CA SER A 41 3.77 -10.14 9.21
C SER A 41 3.22 -11.24 10.13
N ALA A 42 4.07 -12.20 10.48
CA ALA A 42 3.68 -13.34 11.33
C ALA A 42 3.21 -12.91 12.73
N ASP A 43 3.71 -11.79 13.25
CA ASP A 43 3.29 -11.21 14.52
C ASP A 43 1.98 -10.39 14.43
N GLY A 44 1.43 -10.24 13.21
CA GLY A 44 0.19 -9.52 12.94
C GLY A 44 0.31 -7.98 13.01
N LYS A 45 1.48 -7.44 13.33
CA LYS A 45 1.69 -6.01 13.61
C LYS A 45 2.14 -5.19 12.42
N GLN A 46 2.52 -5.81 11.32
CA GLN A 46 2.97 -5.10 10.13
C GLN A 46 2.18 -5.57 8.91
N TYR A 47 1.77 -4.61 8.10
CA TYR A 47 1.11 -4.83 6.82
C TYR A 47 1.96 -4.25 5.70
N THR A 48 2.20 -5.06 4.68
CA THR A 48 2.87 -4.66 3.45
C THR A 48 1.84 -4.65 2.33
N PHE A 49 1.69 -3.51 1.68
CA PHE A 49 0.79 -3.26 0.56
C PHE A 49 1.63 -3.07 -0.71
N SER A 50 1.70 -4.09 -1.55
CA SER A 50 2.47 -4.08 -2.79
C SER A 50 1.55 -3.71 -3.95
N ILE A 51 1.84 -2.60 -4.62
CA ILE A 51 1.00 -2.00 -5.66
C ILE A 51 1.59 -2.31 -7.02
N TYR A 52 0.78 -2.89 -7.90
CA TYR A 52 1.22 -3.33 -9.22
C TYR A 52 0.50 -2.62 -10.35
N GLU A 53 1.21 -2.44 -11.45
CA GLU A 53 0.73 -1.93 -12.72
C GLU A 53 1.32 -2.74 -13.87
N GLY A 54 0.45 -3.31 -14.71
CA GLY A 54 0.89 -4.13 -15.84
C GLY A 54 1.78 -5.32 -15.45
N GLY A 55 1.60 -5.87 -14.24
CA GLY A 55 2.41 -6.96 -13.69
C GLY A 55 3.73 -6.52 -13.07
N LYS A 56 4.06 -5.23 -13.06
CA LYS A 56 5.27 -4.67 -12.44
C LYS A 56 4.93 -4.02 -11.11
N LEU A 57 5.82 -4.16 -10.13
CA LEU A 57 5.73 -3.43 -8.87
C LEU A 57 5.92 -1.94 -9.16
N GLU A 58 4.94 -1.12 -8.77
CA GLU A 58 5.01 0.34 -8.84
C GLU A 58 5.58 0.91 -7.54
N SER A 59 5.06 0.41 -6.41
CA SER A 59 5.38 0.92 -5.09
C SER A 59 4.96 -0.05 -4.00
N THR A 60 5.50 0.16 -2.81
CA THR A 60 5.19 -0.61 -1.61
C THR A 60 4.89 0.34 -0.46
N ILE A 61 3.80 0.11 0.26
CA ILE A 61 3.50 0.80 1.51
C ILE A 61 3.62 -0.20 2.64
N VAL A 62 4.43 0.12 3.64
CA VAL A 62 4.59 -0.66 4.87
C VAL A 62 3.94 0.12 6.00
N VAL A 63 3.06 -0.53 6.75
CA VAL A 63 2.39 0.06 7.90
C VAL A 63 2.61 -0.81 9.11
N VAL A 64 3.13 -0.22 10.19
CA VAL A 64 3.25 -0.86 11.49
C VAL A 64 2.03 -0.46 12.33
N ASP A 65 1.18 -1.44 12.59
CA ASP A 65 0.04 -1.36 13.50
C ASP A 65 0.46 -1.81 14.90
N ASP A 66 1.18 -0.95 15.60
CA ASP A 66 1.42 -1.14 17.04
C ASP A 66 0.16 -0.68 17.79
N PRO A 67 -0.60 -1.58 18.46
CA PRO A 67 -1.81 -1.22 19.18
C PRO A 67 -1.55 -0.23 20.33
N ALA A 68 -0.32 -0.18 20.86
CA ALA A 68 0.07 0.71 21.94
C ALA A 68 0.48 2.12 21.47
N ALA A 69 0.82 2.29 20.19
CA ALA A 69 1.14 3.59 19.64
C ALA A 69 -0.14 4.39 19.34
N PRO A 70 -0.18 5.71 19.62
CA PRO A 70 -1.31 6.57 19.29
C PRO A 70 -1.44 6.80 17.77
N ASP A 71 -0.30 6.83 17.07
CA ASP A 71 -0.21 7.07 15.63
C ASP A 71 0.30 5.83 14.89
N LEU A 72 -0.19 5.65 13.67
CA LEU A 72 0.31 4.62 12.75
C LEU A 72 1.66 5.04 12.17
N VAL A 73 2.63 4.14 12.23
CA VAL A 73 3.91 4.33 11.55
C VAL A 73 3.77 3.79 10.13
N MET A 74 3.94 4.67 9.14
CA MET A 74 3.78 4.35 7.73
C MET A 74 5.03 4.75 6.95
N SER A 75 5.48 3.87 6.07
CA SER A 75 6.58 4.09 5.13
C SER A 75 6.15 3.72 3.73
N ALA A 76 6.56 4.50 2.73
CA ALA A 76 6.32 4.21 1.32
C ALA A 76 7.65 4.04 0.60
N PHE A 77 7.68 3.17 -0.40
CA PHE A 77 8.85 2.84 -1.20
C PHE A 77 8.46 2.77 -2.67
N ASP A 78 9.34 3.20 -3.56
CA ASP A 78 9.14 3.06 -5.00
C ASP A 78 9.49 1.64 -5.49
N ALA A 79 9.34 1.40 -6.79
CA ALA A 79 9.65 0.13 -7.44
C ALA A 79 11.12 -0.32 -7.27
N SER A 80 12.06 0.63 -7.12
CA SER A 80 13.48 0.34 -6.85
C SER A 80 13.74 0.04 -5.39
N GLY A 81 12.77 0.33 -4.53
CA GLY A 81 12.85 0.21 -3.09
C GLY A 81 13.28 1.50 -2.38
N ALA A 82 13.56 2.58 -3.10
CA ALA A 82 13.92 3.82 -2.45
C ALA A 82 12.73 4.37 -1.65
N GLN A 83 12.98 4.83 -0.43
CA GLN A 83 11.92 5.39 0.42
C GLN A 83 11.39 6.69 -0.20
N VAL A 84 10.07 6.75 -0.35
CA VAL A 84 9.35 7.94 -0.83
C VAL A 84 8.91 8.76 0.37
N ASN A 85 9.07 10.08 0.28
CA ASN A 85 8.66 10.99 1.33
C ASN A 85 7.12 11.01 1.49
N GLY A 86 6.61 10.67 2.68
CA GLY A 86 5.18 10.71 2.97
C GLY A 86 4.55 12.10 2.75
N ALA A 87 5.30 13.18 2.97
CA ALA A 87 4.83 14.54 2.73
C ALA A 87 4.61 14.84 1.24
N SER A 88 5.40 14.23 0.33
CA SER A 88 5.16 14.40 -1.10
C SER A 88 3.91 13.64 -1.55
N LEU A 89 3.62 12.48 -0.95
CA LEU A 89 2.36 11.75 -1.16
C LEU A 89 1.15 12.52 -0.62
N ASP A 90 1.28 13.17 0.54
CA ASP A 90 0.23 14.01 1.11
C ASP A 90 -0.05 15.24 0.22
N ALA A 91 1.00 15.90 -0.29
CA ALA A 91 0.91 17.07 -1.15
C ALA A 91 0.38 16.76 -2.57
N ALA A 92 0.77 15.63 -3.17
CA ALA A 92 0.40 15.25 -4.53
C ALA A 92 -1.12 15.10 -4.74
N GLY A 93 -1.87 14.83 -3.68
CA GLY A 93 -3.34 14.77 -3.75
C GLY A 93 -4.06 16.00 -3.19
N ALA A 94 -3.38 17.10 -2.84
CA ALA A 94 -4.03 18.35 -2.42
C ALA A 94 -4.49 19.20 -3.63
N THR A 95 -3.92 18.93 -4.81
CA THR A 95 -4.33 19.52 -6.10
C THR A 95 -5.48 18.78 -6.77
N ALA A 96 -5.87 17.60 -6.27
CA ALA A 96 -7.04 16.86 -6.73
C ALA A 96 -8.30 17.34 -5.98
N ASN A 97 -8.70 18.59 -6.23
CA ASN A 97 -10.00 19.08 -5.75
C ASN A 97 -11.14 18.41 -6.54
N ALA A 98 -12.20 18.11 -5.79
CA ALA A 98 -13.32 17.19 -6.01
C ALA A 98 -14.17 17.28 -7.30
N ASP A 99 -13.93 18.22 -8.22
CA ASP A 99 -14.93 18.56 -9.25
C ASP A 99 -14.53 18.23 -10.69
N SER A 100 -13.45 17.49 -10.90
CA SER A 100 -13.09 17.04 -12.25
C SER A 100 -12.60 15.59 -12.26
N PRO A 101 -13.33 14.65 -12.87
CA PRO A 101 -12.87 13.27 -13.06
C PRO A 101 -11.62 13.17 -13.95
N ASP A 102 -11.30 14.26 -14.67
CA ASP A 102 -10.12 14.41 -15.51
C ASP A 102 -8.98 15.22 -14.86
N ALA A 103 -9.18 15.76 -13.65
CA ALA A 103 -8.08 16.31 -12.84
C ALA A 103 -7.33 15.19 -12.12
N GLN A 104 -6.75 14.29 -12.91
CA GLN A 104 -5.67 13.42 -12.48
C GLN A 104 -4.42 14.28 -12.24
N GLY A 105 -4.42 15.04 -11.16
CA GLY A 105 -3.17 15.48 -10.55
C GLY A 105 -2.29 14.26 -10.21
N PRO A 106 -0.97 14.44 -9.98
CA PRO A 106 0.07 13.40 -9.99
C PRO A 106 -0.01 12.37 -8.83
N CYS A 107 -1.16 12.16 -8.22
CA CYS A 107 -1.38 11.20 -7.15
C CYS A 107 -1.52 9.78 -7.73
N SER A 108 -0.39 9.06 -7.77
CA SER A 108 -0.31 7.65 -8.16
C SER A 108 -1.17 6.75 -7.24
N LYS A 109 -1.36 5.48 -7.59
CA LYS A 109 -2.18 4.53 -6.80
C LYS A 109 -1.68 4.45 -5.35
N ALA A 110 -0.38 4.54 -5.15
CA ALA A 110 0.27 4.63 -3.84
C ALA A 110 -0.22 5.82 -3.02
N CYS A 111 -0.26 7.01 -3.61
CA CYS A 111 -0.75 8.22 -2.98
C CYS A 111 -2.23 8.08 -2.55
N ARG A 112 -3.08 7.42 -3.37
CA ARG A 112 -4.49 7.18 -3.04
C ARG A 112 -4.65 6.28 -1.81
N ILE A 113 -3.94 5.15 -1.80
CA ILE A 113 -3.96 4.20 -0.68
C ILE A 113 -3.39 4.86 0.59
N TRP A 114 -2.28 5.59 0.46
CA TRP A 114 -1.65 6.34 1.55
C TRP A 114 -2.65 7.28 2.24
N LYS A 115 -3.33 8.13 1.46
CA LYS A 115 -4.33 9.06 1.99
C LYS A 115 -5.52 8.35 2.62
N PHE A 116 -6.00 7.28 2.00
CA PHE A 116 -7.11 6.50 2.53
C PHE A 116 -6.77 5.92 3.91
N ILE A 117 -5.57 5.35 4.07
CA ILE A 117 -5.09 4.83 5.36
C ILE A 117 -4.89 5.96 6.37
N ARG A 118 -4.30 7.09 5.98
CA ARG A 118 -4.12 8.25 6.87
C ARG A 118 -5.45 8.82 7.37
N LYS A 119 -6.48 8.87 6.51
CA LYS A 119 -7.81 9.40 6.85
C LYS A 119 -8.62 8.47 7.75
N HIS A 120 -8.55 7.16 7.51
CA HIS A 120 -9.42 6.17 8.16
C HIS A 120 -8.69 5.26 9.16
N GLY A 121 -7.37 5.41 9.30
CA GLY A 121 -6.52 4.74 10.27
C GLY A 121 -6.56 3.20 10.18
N ARG A 122 -6.52 2.55 11.35
CA ARG A 122 -6.48 1.09 11.49
C ARG A 122 -7.60 0.35 10.75
N ARG A 123 -8.78 0.98 10.65
CA ARG A 123 -9.93 0.37 9.96
C ARG A 123 -9.65 0.22 8.46
N ALA A 124 -9.01 1.21 7.84
CA ALA A 124 -8.62 1.13 6.43
C ALA A 124 -7.56 0.05 6.19
N ILE A 125 -6.57 -0.07 7.08
CA ILE A 125 -5.53 -1.10 6.98
C ILE A 125 -6.15 -2.49 6.92
N ARG A 126 -6.99 -2.83 7.91
CA ARG A 126 -7.62 -4.16 8.00
C ARG A 126 -8.51 -4.44 6.80
N PHE A 127 -9.28 -3.43 6.38
CA PHE A 127 -10.13 -3.54 5.21
C PHE A 127 -9.32 -3.83 3.94
N ILE A 128 -8.29 -3.03 3.66
CA ILE A 128 -7.44 -3.19 2.48
C ILE A 128 -6.66 -4.51 2.54
N ALA A 129 -6.14 -4.88 3.71
CA ALA A 129 -5.42 -6.15 3.91
C ALA A 129 -6.32 -7.37 3.67
N CYS A 130 -7.60 -7.29 4.04
CA CYS A 130 -8.56 -8.33 3.73
C CYS A 130 -8.89 -8.38 2.23
N LEU A 131 -8.98 -7.23 1.56
CA LEU A 131 -9.32 -7.12 0.14
C LEU A 131 -8.17 -7.53 -0.79
N GLY A 132 -6.93 -7.16 -0.47
CA GLY A 132 -5.76 -7.22 -1.34
C GLY A 132 -5.69 -8.48 -2.21
N ASN A 133 -5.81 -9.64 -1.57
CA ASN A 133 -5.64 -10.92 -2.27
C ASN A 133 -6.95 -11.54 -2.76
N LYS A 134 -8.11 -10.93 -2.48
CA LYS A 134 -9.45 -11.49 -2.78
C LYS A 134 -10.15 -10.83 -3.96
N ILE A 135 -9.55 -9.76 -4.49
CA ILE A 135 -10.14 -8.92 -5.54
C ILE A 135 -9.47 -9.24 -6.88
N PRO A 136 -10.24 -9.54 -7.95
CA PRO A 136 -9.66 -9.74 -9.27
C PRO A 136 -9.10 -8.42 -9.84
N ALA A 137 -8.05 -8.51 -10.66
CA ALA A 137 -7.33 -7.36 -11.22
C ALA A 137 -8.26 -6.32 -11.89
N SER A 138 -9.27 -6.79 -12.63
CA SER A 138 -10.24 -5.95 -13.33
C SER A 138 -11.05 -5.04 -12.41
N CYS A 139 -11.28 -5.42 -11.15
CA CYS A 139 -12.07 -4.63 -10.21
C CYS A 139 -11.25 -3.57 -9.48
N TRP A 140 -9.92 -3.68 -9.46
CA TRP A 140 -9.07 -2.73 -8.73
C TRP A 140 -9.14 -1.31 -9.29
N PHE A 141 -9.34 -1.16 -10.60
CA PHE A 141 -9.49 0.16 -11.21
C PHE A 141 -10.67 0.95 -10.60
N ALA A 142 -11.84 0.31 -10.50
CA ALA A 142 -13.03 0.91 -9.90
C ALA A 142 -12.86 1.17 -8.40
N ILE A 143 -12.17 0.27 -7.67
CA ILE A 143 -11.87 0.46 -6.25
C ILE A 143 -10.92 1.65 -6.04
N PHE A 144 -9.86 1.78 -6.83
CA PHE A 144 -8.96 2.92 -6.77
C PHE A 144 -9.62 4.24 -7.18
N GLY A 145 -10.62 4.19 -8.07
CA GLY A 145 -11.50 5.32 -8.37
C GLY A 145 -12.35 5.71 -7.16
N CYS A 146 -12.96 4.74 -6.50
CA CYS A 146 -13.80 4.95 -5.31
C CYS A 146 -13.05 5.57 -4.12
N MET A 147 -11.79 5.19 -3.90
CA MET A 147 -10.99 5.72 -2.77
C MET A 147 -10.76 7.25 -2.83
N VAL A 148 -10.91 7.86 -4.01
CA VAL A 148 -10.64 9.29 -4.23
C VAL A 148 -11.83 10.07 -4.77
N SER A 149 -12.81 9.39 -5.37
CA SER A 149 -13.93 10.06 -6.02
C SER A 149 -15.00 10.45 -4.98
N PRO A 150 -15.51 11.69 -5.04
CA PRO A 150 -16.75 12.06 -4.35
C PRO A 150 -17.99 11.48 -5.05
N ASN A 151 -17.86 10.94 -6.27
CA ASN A 151 -18.97 10.40 -7.04
C ASN A 151 -19.34 8.99 -6.51
N PRO A 152 -20.54 8.82 -5.92
CA PRO A 152 -20.95 7.55 -5.35
C PRO A 152 -21.09 6.45 -6.40
N TRP A 153 -21.38 6.78 -7.67
CA TRP A 153 -21.57 5.81 -8.74
C TRP A 153 -20.28 5.04 -9.07
N MET A 154 -19.13 5.72 -9.02
CA MET A 154 -17.81 5.11 -9.21
C MET A 154 -17.50 4.10 -8.07
N CYS A 155 -17.98 4.41 -6.86
CA CYS A 155 -17.95 3.48 -5.74
C CYS A 155 -18.90 2.30 -5.90
N PHE A 156 -20.10 2.52 -6.45
CA PHE A 156 -21.04 1.44 -6.71
C PHE A 156 -20.49 0.42 -7.71
N GLU A 157 -19.83 0.86 -8.79
CA GLU A 157 -19.20 -0.06 -9.75
C GLU A 157 -18.11 -0.92 -9.09
N GLY A 158 -17.25 -0.31 -8.26
CA GLY A 158 -16.25 -1.03 -7.47
C GLY A 158 -16.88 -2.03 -6.51
N ILE A 159 -17.96 -1.62 -5.82
CA ILE A 159 -18.72 -2.49 -4.92
C ILE A 159 -19.36 -3.65 -5.68
N LEU A 160 -19.98 -3.42 -6.83
CA LEU A 160 -20.65 -4.46 -7.61
C LEU A 160 -19.65 -5.49 -8.15
N CYS A 161 -18.52 -5.02 -8.68
CA CYS A 161 -17.45 -5.89 -9.19
C CYS A 161 -16.86 -6.79 -8.08
N SER A 162 -16.93 -6.34 -6.82
CA SER A 162 -16.25 -6.95 -5.68
C SER A 162 -17.17 -7.24 -4.48
N ALA A 163 -18.48 -7.40 -4.73
CA ALA A 163 -19.50 -7.37 -3.68
C ALA A 163 -19.30 -8.48 -2.62
N GLY A 164 -18.94 -9.67 -3.06
CA GLY A 164 -18.64 -10.81 -2.17
C GLY A 164 -17.45 -10.54 -1.26
N PRO A 165 -16.24 -10.31 -1.81
CA PRO A 165 -15.06 -9.97 -1.03
C PRO A 165 -15.24 -8.74 -0.12
N ILE A 166 -15.85 -7.65 -0.63
CA ILE A 166 -16.10 -6.43 0.16
C ILE A 166 -17.01 -6.75 1.34
N ARG A 167 -18.12 -7.45 1.13
CA ARG A 167 -19.04 -7.81 2.22
C ARG A 167 -18.37 -8.66 3.29
N ALA A 168 -17.50 -9.59 2.89
CA ALA A 168 -16.73 -10.40 3.82
C ALA A 168 -15.75 -9.55 4.64
N CYS A 169 -15.07 -8.60 4.00
CA CYS A 169 -14.04 -7.76 4.63
C CYS A 169 -14.60 -6.59 5.46
N VAL A 170 -15.81 -6.09 5.18
CA VAL A 170 -16.48 -5.09 6.03
C VAL A 170 -16.92 -5.69 7.38
N ARG A 171 -17.15 -7.01 7.42
CA ARG A 171 -17.63 -7.74 8.60
C ARG A 171 -16.51 -8.38 9.43
N ALA A 172 -15.29 -8.36 8.93
CA ALA A 172 -14.09 -8.88 9.59
C ALA A 172 -13.47 -7.81 10.51
#